data_AF-A0A0P0N2K6-F1
#
_entry.id   AF-A0A0P0N2K6-F1
#
_cell.length_a   1.000
_cell.length_b   1.000
_cell.length_c   1.000
_cell.angle_alpha   90.00
_cell.angle_beta   90.00
_cell.angle_gamma   90.00
#
_symmetry.space_group_name_H-M   'P 1'
#
loop_
_entity.id
_entity.type
_entity.pdbx_description
1 polymer ?
#
loop_
_entity_poly.entity_id
_entity_poly.type
_entity_poly.pdbx_seq_one_letter_code
_entity_poly.pdbx_strand_id
1 'polypeptide(L)'
;MVKRGLEKTIVPLLLVLSAIDALLVVYAAFRAPYPLRVNLGSPTAYLNIYIHIPMAWGSYLLYTLAFITAIAYLVRGSEKLDAYIQAFIATATAYAIFTLVSGMAWASESWGSAWSWDPRETGVLLLLLAYLLYFVLRSSIPDPDRASRLSAAYAVAAYSMVPVSFLAPRLVASSLHPTMEQFGNFMAQPEVIRIFVTRIVMASLIAILLAYIMAKRYENAKPLHVGILRYAGIVFVIAGIVVGLIMVYPYLSGGVERVVDAKLANGEVVALMLSKSGYVELSKPLTVPIVEGEPAIIGHLVKIRDSSVEIVIHWSVALNVAAYLMLLGVLMLYASRSRGRGV
;
A
#
# COMPACT_ATOMS: atom_id res chain seq x y z
N MET A 1 5.20 -37.70 0.94
CA MET A 1 6.52 -37.01 0.95
C MET A 1 6.44 -35.57 0.44
N VAL A 2 5.77 -35.29 -0.68
CA VAL A 2 5.65 -33.94 -1.31
C VAL A 2 4.99 -32.87 -0.40
N LYS A 3 3.89 -33.18 0.30
CA LYS A 3 3.23 -32.22 1.23
C LYS A 3 4.15 -31.70 2.35
N ARG A 4 4.96 -32.58 2.94
CA ARG A 4 5.93 -32.21 3.99
C ARG A 4 7.12 -31.40 3.46
N GLY A 5 7.42 -31.50 2.15
CA GLY A 5 8.47 -30.69 1.51
C GLY A 5 8.03 -29.24 1.34
N LEU A 6 6.81 -29.03 0.82
CA LEU A 6 6.27 -27.70 0.58
C LEU A 6 6.13 -26.89 1.89
N GLU A 7 5.64 -27.51 2.96
CA GLU A 7 5.49 -26.86 4.28
C GLU A 7 6.83 -26.43 4.92
N LYS A 8 7.96 -27.04 4.52
CA LYS A 8 9.30 -26.62 4.97
C LYS A 8 9.78 -25.34 4.30
N THR A 9 9.31 -25.08 3.07
CA THR A 9 9.82 -23.99 2.22
C THR A 9 8.98 -22.73 2.32
N ILE A 10 7.69 -22.83 2.65
CA ILE A 10 6.75 -21.68 2.65
C ILE A 10 7.18 -20.56 3.59
N VAL A 11 7.54 -20.87 4.83
CA VAL A 11 7.95 -19.85 5.81
C VAL A 11 9.28 -19.19 5.41
N PRO A 12 10.36 -19.93 5.08
CA PRO A 12 11.58 -19.32 4.54
C PRO A 12 11.35 -18.46 3.30
N LEU A 13 10.53 -18.94 2.36
CA LEU A 13 10.20 -18.19 1.14
C LEU A 13 9.48 -16.88 1.47
N LEU A 14 8.48 -16.91 2.36
CA LEU A 14 7.80 -15.70 2.81
C LEU A 14 8.79 -14.69 3.41
N LEU A 15 9.73 -15.15 4.25
CA LEU A 15 10.71 -14.28 4.90
C LEU A 15 11.65 -13.64 3.87
N VAL A 16 12.17 -14.42 2.92
CA VAL A 16 13.05 -13.92 1.86
C VAL A 16 12.32 -12.90 0.99
N LEU A 17 11.12 -13.24 0.53
CA LEU A 17 10.33 -12.32 -0.29
C LEU A 17 9.99 -11.04 0.48
N SER A 18 9.59 -11.14 1.76
CA SER A 18 9.26 -9.96 2.57
C SER A 18 10.48 -9.07 2.81
N ALA A 19 11.67 -9.65 3.02
CA ALA A 19 12.90 -8.89 3.19
C ALA A 19 13.30 -8.16 1.91
N ILE A 20 13.26 -8.84 0.76
CA ILE A 20 13.52 -8.24 -0.55
C ILE A 20 12.51 -7.13 -0.83
N ASP A 21 11.23 -7.37 -0.54
CA ASP A 21 10.16 -6.41 -0.82
C ASP A 21 10.26 -5.16 0.07
N ALA A 22 10.65 -5.32 1.34
CA ALA A 22 10.94 -4.20 2.22
C ALA A 22 12.09 -3.33 1.72
N LEU A 23 13.18 -3.95 1.26
CA LEU A 23 14.30 -3.22 0.65
C LEU A 23 13.86 -2.50 -0.63
N LEU A 24 13.01 -3.13 -1.45
CA LEU A 24 12.48 -2.54 -2.67
C LEU A 24 11.55 -1.35 -2.37
N VAL A 25 10.73 -1.43 -1.33
CA VAL A 25 9.86 -0.32 -0.87
C VAL A 25 10.71 0.88 -0.42
N VAL A 26 11.74 0.64 0.39
CA VAL A 26 12.65 1.70 0.82
C VAL A 26 13.39 2.28 -0.38
N TYR A 27 13.92 1.44 -1.27
CA TYR A 27 14.57 1.90 -2.50
C TYR A 27 13.63 2.77 -3.35
N ALA A 28 12.40 2.31 -3.59
CA ALA A 28 11.43 3.05 -4.39
C ALA A 28 11.09 4.40 -3.76
N ALA A 29 10.96 4.46 -2.43
CA ALA A 29 10.67 5.69 -1.71
C ALA A 29 11.76 6.77 -1.82
N PHE A 30 13.00 6.41 -2.19
CA PHE A 30 14.10 7.37 -2.35
C PHE A 30 14.55 7.56 -3.80
N ARG A 31 14.34 6.55 -4.66
CA ARG A 31 15.02 6.47 -5.96
C ARG A 31 14.09 6.17 -7.13
N ALA A 32 12.85 5.75 -6.90
CA ALA A 32 11.96 5.50 -8.03
C ALA A 32 11.61 6.82 -8.75
N PRO A 33 11.36 6.76 -10.08
CA PRO A 33 10.90 7.93 -10.80
C PRO A 33 9.53 8.40 -10.28
N TYR A 34 9.31 9.71 -10.34
CA TYR A 34 8.03 10.36 -10.09
C TYR A 34 7.85 11.48 -11.14
N PRO A 35 6.62 11.96 -11.38
CA PRO A 35 6.40 13.06 -12.32
C PRO A 35 7.24 14.29 -11.94
N LEU A 36 7.85 14.97 -12.90
CA LEU A 36 8.65 16.17 -12.61
C LEU A 36 7.79 17.34 -12.13
N ARG A 37 6.52 17.37 -12.52
CA ARG A 37 5.53 18.36 -12.15
C ARG A 37 4.17 17.69 -11.98
N VAL A 38 3.38 18.24 -11.07
CA VAL A 38 2.00 17.81 -10.79
C VAL A 38 1.11 19.04 -10.65
N ASN A 39 -0.19 18.87 -10.87
CA ASN A 39 -1.15 19.98 -10.79
C ASN A 39 -1.27 20.55 -9.37
N LEU A 40 -1.16 19.69 -8.35
CA LEU A 40 -1.30 20.07 -6.95
C LEU A 40 -0.32 19.28 -6.07
N GLY A 41 0.25 19.99 -5.10
CA GLY A 41 1.14 19.41 -4.09
C GLY A 41 2.54 19.09 -4.59
N SER A 42 3.21 18.21 -3.86
CA SER A 42 4.60 17.81 -4.07
C SER A 42 4.65 16.64 -5.04
N PRO A 43 5.44 16.73 -6.13
CA PRO A 43 5.60 15.60 -7.04
C PRO A 43 6.15 14.34 -6.36
N THR A 44 6.96 14.49 -5.31
CA THR A 44 7.50 13.36 -4.53
C THR A 44 6.41 12.53 -3.84
N ALA A 45 5.21 13.06 -3.62
CA ALA A 45 4.09 12.29 -3.07
C ALA A 45 3.67 11.12 -3.98
N TYR A 46 3.90 11.22 -5.29
CA TYR A 46 3.61 10.15 -6.24
C TYR A 46 4.47 8.91 -6.04
N LEU A 47 5.54 8.96 -5.25
CA LEU A 47 6.26 7.75 -4.82
C LEU A 47 5.36 6.75 -4.07
N ASN A 48 4.25 7.23 -3.49
CA ASN A 48 3.22 6.37 -2.89
C ASN A 48 2.62 5.34 -3.86
N ILE A 49 2.64 5.57 -5.17
CA ILE A 49 2.11 4.62 -6.15
C ILE A 49 2.82 3.25 -6.07
N TYR A 50 4.11 3.22 -5.67
CA TYR A 50 4.90 2.01 -5.51
C TYR A 50 4.61 1.27 -4.19
N ILE A 51 3.77 1.84 -3.33
CA ILE A 51 3.46 1.29 -2.00
C ILE A 51 1.95 1.03 -1.90
N HIS A 52 1.13 2.05 -2.11
CA HIS A 52 -0.33 2.01 -2.00
C HIS A 52 -0.97 1.08 -3.05
N ILE A 53 -0.60 1.22 -4.33
CA ILE A 53 -1.26 0.50 -5.43
C ILE A 53 -0.98 -1.02 -5.38
N PRO A 54 0.25 -1.50 -5.13
CA PRO A 54 0.51 -2.94 -4.92
C PRO A 54 -0.36 -3.57 -3.84
N MET A 55 -0.63 -2.84 -2.75
CA MET A 55 -1.49 -3.31 -1.67
C MET A 55 -2.95 -3.36 -2.10
N ALA A 56 -3.41 -2.38 -2.89
CA ALA A 56 -4.75 -2.40 -3.47
C ALA A 56 -4.96 -3.64 -4.37
N TRP A 57 -4.02 -3.91 -5.27
CA TRP A 57 -4.04 -5.10 -6.13
C TRP A 57 -3.98 -6.40 -5.33
N GLY A 58 -3.15 -6.46 -4.29
CA GLY A 58 -3.10 -7.61 -3.37
C GLY A 58 -4.45 -7.86 -2.70
N SER A 59 -5.16 -6.82 -2.28
CA SER A 59 -6.50 -6.96 -1.69
C SER A 59 -7.52 -7.51 -2.71
N TYR A 60 -7.55 -6.98 -3.93
CA TYR A 60 -8.43 -7.47 -4.99
C TYR A 60 -8.15 -8.93 -5.33
N LEU A 61 -6.87 -9.29 -5.51
CA LEU A 61 -6.47 -10.67 -5.78
C LEU A 61 -6.97 -11.62 -4.70
N LEU A 62 -6.75 -11.29 -3.42
CA LEU A 62 -7.18 -12.14 -2.33
C LEU A 62 -8.71 -12.22 -2.19
N TYR A 63 -9.44 -11.14 -2.44
CA TYR A 63 -10.91 -11.18 -2.50
C TYR A 63 -11.42 -12.05 -3.65
N THR A 64 -10.77 -12.01 -4.82
CA THR A 64 -11.06 -12.92 -5.94
C THR A 64 -10.78 -14.37 -5.57
N LEU A 65 -9.65 -14.67 -4.90
CA LEU A 65 -9.35 -16.02 -4.43
C LEU A 65 -10.37 -16.48 -3.38
N ALA A 66 -10.81 -15.61 -2.47
CA ALA A 66 -11.88 -15.90 -1.53
C ALA A 66 -13.21 -16.22 -2.24
N PHE A 67 -13.59 -15.44 -3.26
CA PHE A 67 -14.78 -15.66 -4.09
C PHE A 67 -14.75 -17.04 -4.76
N ILE A 68 -13.67 -17.37 -5.45
CA ILE A 68 -13.51 -18.67 -6.14
C ILE A 68 -13.55 -19.82 -5.12
N THR A 69 -12.88 -19.65 -3.98
CA THR A 69 -12.84 -20.66 -2.91
C THR A 69 -14.20 -20.83 -2.25
N ALA A 70 -14.98 -19.74 -2.11
CA ALA A 70 -16.33 -19.78 -1.57
C ALA A 70 -17.31 -20.53 -2.49
N ILE A 71 -17.23 -20.32 -3.80
CA ILE A 71 -17.98 -21.14 -4.77
C ILE A 71 -17.61 -22.61 -4.62
N ALA A 72 -16.31 -22.93 -4.59
CA ALA A 72 -15.85 -24.30 -4.43
C ALA A 72 -16.32 -24.92 -3.10
N TYR A 73 -16.37 -24.15 -2.01
CA TYR A 73 -16.88 -24.58 -0.71
C TYR A 73 -18.37 -24.89 -0.77
N LEU A 74 -19.18 -24.03 -1.39
CA LEU A 74 -20.63 -24.25 -1.50
C LEU A 74 -20.98 -25.51 -2.31
N VAL A 75 -20.12 -25.90 -3.26
CA VAL A 75 -20.28 -27.15 -4.03
C VAL A 75 -19.79 -28.38 -3.26
N ARG A 76 -18.67 -28.26 -2.53
CA ARG A 76 -17.95 -29.42 -1.96
C ARG A 76 -18.12 -29.62 -0.45
N GLY A 77 -18.54 -28.60 0.29
CA GLY A 77 -18.70 -28.63 1.75
C GLY A 77 -17.42 -28.86 2.56
N SER A 78 -16.23 -28.56 2.01
CA SER A 78 -14.95 -28.88 2.68
C SER A 78 -14.53 -27.82 3.70
N GLU A 79 -14.35 -28.19 4.98
CA GLU A 79 -13.83 -27.30 6.04
C GLU A 79 -12.51 -26.62 5.70
N LYS A 80 -11.65 -27.28 4.90
CA LYS A 80 -10.39 -26.66 4.43
C LYS A 80 -10.65 -25.44 3.57
N LEU A 81 -11.64 -25.52 2.67
CA LEU A 81 -11.99 -24.39 1.81
C LEU A 81 -12.52 -23.23 2.67
N ASP A 82 -13.31 -23.52 3.71
CA ASP A 82 -13.76 -22.50 4.65
C ASP A 82 -12.60 -21.80 5.37
N ALA A 83 -11.58 -22.56 5.81
CA ALA A 83 -10.36 -21.98 6.39
C ALA A 83 -9.63 -21.05 5.41
N TYR A 84 -9.54 -21.41 4.12
CA TYR A 84 -8.95 -20.54 3.10
C TYR A 84 -9.78 -19.29 2.84
N ILE A 85 -11.11 -19.38 2.80
CA ILE A 85 -11.99 -18.20 2.63
C ILE A 85 -11.72 -17.19 3.75
N GLN A 86 -11.75 -17.66 5.01
CA GLN A 86 -11.50 -16.79 6.17
C GLN A 86 -10.10 -16.15 6.10
N ALA A 87 -9.09 -16.90 5.68
CA ALA A 87 -7.72 -16.43 5.59
C ALA A 87 -7.50 -15.41 4.48
N PHE A 88 -8.08 -15.64 3.31
CA PHE A 88 -8.04 -14.70 2.20
C PHE A 88 -8.76 -13.41 2.56
N ILE A 89 -9.99 -13.49 3.11
CA ILE A 89 -10.75 -12.30 3.49
C ILE A 89 -10.05 -11.51 4.60
N ALA A 90 -9.52 -12.17 5.64
CA ALA A 90 -8.77 -11.50 6.71
C ALA A 90 -7.54 -10.76 6.20
N THR A 91 -6.75 -11.41 5.33
CA THR A 91 -5.53 -10.82 4.78
C THR A 91 -5.86 -9.70 3.78
N ALA A 92 -6.86 -9.90 2.93
CA ALA A 92 -7.36 -8.89 2.00
C ALA A 92 -7.91 -7.65 2.71
N THR A 93 -8.65 -7.83 3.80
CA THR A 93 -9.21 -6.74 4.61
C THR A 93 -8.10 -5.90 5.22
N ALA A 94 -7.04 -6.54 5.75
CA ALA A 94 -5.89 -5.81 6.27
C ALA A 94 -5.18 -4.99 5.17
N TYR A 95 -5.04 -5.54 3.97
CA TYR A 95 -4.50 -4.82 2.81
C TYR A 95 -5.43 -3.68 2.37
N ALA A 96 -6.74 -3.88 2.37
CA ALA A 96 -7.73 -2.86 2.01
C ALA A 96 -7.76 -1.70 3.00
N ILE A 97 -7.64 -1.97 4.31
CA ILE A 97 -7.49 -0.93 5.35
C ILE A 97 -6.22 -0.10 5.08
N PHE A 98 -5.10 -0.78 4.82
CA PHE A 98 -3.86 -0.09 4.47
C PHE A 98 -4.03 0.75 3.21
N THR A 99 -4.64 0.21 2.15
CA THR A 99 -4.91 0.93 0.92
C THR A 99 -5.74 2.18 1.20
N LEU A 100 -6.84 2.09 1.95
CA LEU A 100 -7.67 3.25 2.26
C LEU A 100 -6.85 4.34 2.98
N VAL A 101 -6.20 4.00 4.08
CA VAL A 101 -5.43 4.97 4.91
C VAL A 101 -4.24 5.57 4.14
N SER A 102 -3.47 4.72 3.44
CA SER A 102 -2.32 5.17 2.64
C SER A 102 -2.73 6.04 1.45
N GLY A 103 -3.92 5.78 0.90
CA GLY A 103 -4.53 6.57 -0.17
C GLY A 103 -4.95 7.95 0.34
N MET A 104 -5.59 8.02 1.51
CA MET A 104 -5.95 9.29 2.16
C MET A 104 -4.72 10.17 2.41
N ALA A 105 -3.61 9.58 2.86
CA ALA A 105 -2.35 10.32 3.09
C ALA A 105 -1.72 10.85 1.79
N TRP A 106 -1.92 10.18 0.65
CA TRP A 106 -1.51 10.69 -0.66
C TRP A 106 -2.49 11.76 -1.17
N ALA A 107 -3.79 11.52 -1.05
CA ALA A 107 -4.85 12.41 -1.49
C ALA A 107 -4.78 13.79 -0.83
N SER A 108 -4.39 13.86 0.46
CA SER A 108 -4.21 15.14 1.15
C SER A 108 -3.25 16.09 0.43
N GLU A 109 -2.26 15.53 -0.29
CA GLU A 109 -1.28 16.31 -1.02
C GLU A 109 -1.66 16.48 -2.49
N SER A 110 -2.08 15.41 -3.16
CA SER A 110 -2.35 15.44 -4.61
C SER A 110 -3.75 15.95 -4.96
N TRP A 111 -4.70 15.88 -4.05
CA TRP A 111 -6.10 16.32 -4.22
C TRP A 111 -6.51 17.43 -3.24
N GLY A 112 -5.61 17.84 -2.33
CA GLY A 112 -5.83 18.92 -1.37
C GLY A 112 -6.70 18.57 -0.16
N SER A 113 -7.23 17.35 -0.10
CA SER A 113 -7.97 16.82 1.04
C SER A 113 -7.69 15.32 1.19
N ALA A 114 -7.62 14.85 2.44
CA ALA A 114 -7.49 13.42 2.73
C ALA A 114 -8.76 12.62 2.40
N TRP A 115 -9.88 13.31 2.19
CA TRP A 115 -11.16 12.73 1.80
C TRP A 115 -11.98 13.73 0.98
N SER A 116 -12.41 13.30 -0.21
CA SER A 116 -13.12 14.14 -1.18
C SER A 116 -14.43 13.51 -1.65
N TRP A 117 -14.83 12.36 -1.09
CA TRP A 117 -15.95 11.55 -1.60
C TRP A 117 -15.78 11.15 -3.07
N ASP A 118 -14.53 11.05 -3.52
CA ASP A 118 -14.23 10.63 -4.88
C ASP A 118 -14.78 9.20 -5.11
N PRO A 119 -15.26 8.87 -6.32
CA PRO A 119 -15.75 7.52 -6.62
C PRO A 119 -14.72 6.41 -6.32
N ARG A 120 -13.41 6.70 -6.41
CA ARG A 120 -12.36 5.77 -5.96
C ARG A 120 -12.39 5.55 -4.46
N GLU A 121 -12.36 6.63 -3.67
CA GLU A 121 -12.35 6.59 -2.21
C GLU A 121 -13.60 5.89 -1.68
N THR A 122 -14.76 6.32 -2.18
CA THR A 122 -16.06 5.77 -1.81
C THR A 122 -16.18 4.31 -2.21
N GLY A 123 -15.71 3.94 -3.42
CA GLY A 123 -15.70 2.54 -3.88
C GLY A 123 -14.89 1.62 -2.96
N VAL A 124 -13.67 2.04 -2.58
CA VAL A 124 -12.82 1.26 -1.66
C VAL A 124 -13.43 1.20 -0.25
N LEU A 125 -14.03 2.29 0.25
CA LEU A 125 -14.72 2.30 1.55
C LEU A 125 -15.90 1.32 1.56
N LEU A 126 -16.76 1.35 0.55
CA LEU A 126 -17.90 0.43 0.46
C LEU A 126 -17.46 -1.03 0.34
N LEU A 127 -16.41 -1.30 -0.44
CA LEU A 127 -15.78 -2.62 -0.49
C LEU A 127 -15.29 -3.07 0.88
N LEU A 128 -14.59 -2.19 1.61
CA LEU A 128 -14.10 -2.49 2.95
C LEU A 128 -15.26 -2.79 3.91
N LEU A 129 -16.31 -1.97 3.90
CA LEU A 129 -17.49 -2.18 4.75
C LEU A 129 -18.21 -3.50 4.43
N ALA A 130 -18.32 -3.87 3.15
CA ALA A 130 -18.88 -5.16 2.77
C ALA A 130 -18.07 -6.34 3.34
N TYR A 131 -16.74 -6.29 3.26
CA TYR A 131 -15.91 -7.36 3.84
C TYR A 131 -15.77 -7.29 5.37
N LEU A 132 -15.97 -6.12 6.00
CA LEU A 132 -16.13 -6.05 7.45
C LEU A 132 -17.45 -6.71 7.91
N LEU A 133 -18.52 -6.53 7.15
CA LEU A 133 -19.81 -7.19 7.40
C LEU A 133 -19.70 -8.72 7.29
N TYR A 134 -18.80 -9.27 6.47
CA TYR A 134 -18.51 -10.72 6.45
C TYR A 134 -18.12 -11.24 7.85
N PHE A 135 -17.26 -10.53 8.60
CA PHE A 135 -16.85 -10.96 9.94
C PHE A 135 -17.97 -10.85 10.96
N VAL A 136 -18.77 -9.78 10.87
CA VAL A 136 -19.95 -9.58 11.73
C VAL A 136 -20.97 -10.69 11.49
N LEU A 137 -21.30 -10.97 10.23
CA LEU A 137 -22.22 -12.05 9.85
C LEU A 137 -21.74 -13.38 10.40
N ARG A 138 -20.48 -13.74 10.15
CA ARG A 138 -19.91 -15.02 10.58
C ARG A 138 -19.94 -15.20 12.10
N SER A 139 -19.58 -14.16 12.84
CA SER A 139 -19.52 -14.20 14.31
C SER A 139 -20.90 -14.17 14.97
N SER A 140 -21.93 -13.65 14.27
CA SER A 140 -23.30 -13.59 14.79
C SER A 140 -24.06 -14.92 14.73
N ILE A 141 -23.53 -15.94 14.05
CA ILE A 141 -24.20 -17.23 13.85
C ILE A 141 -23.59 -18.27 14.80
N PRO A 142 -24.35 -18.79 15.80
CA PRO A 142 -23.81 -19.73 16.79
C PRO A 142 -23.43 -21.10 16.22
N ASP A 143 -24.22 -21.61 15.25
CA ASP A 143 -23.97 -22.91 14.62
C ASP A 143 -22.80 -22.81 13.62
N PRO A 144 -21.65 -23.48 13.85
CA PRO A 144 -20.45 -23.30 13.03
C PRO A 144 -20.62 -23.68 11.56
N ASP A 145 -21.44 -24.69 11.29
CA ASP A 145 -21.70 -25.17 9.93
C ASP A 145 -22.56 -24.19 9.14
N ARG A 146 -23.63 -23.67 9.77
CA ARG A 146 -24.47 -22.61 9.23
C ARG A 146 -23.67 -21.32 9.07
N ALA A 147 -22.82 -20.97 10.03
CA ALA A 147 -21.94 -19.81 9.95
C ALA A 147 -21.04 -19.90 8.72
N SER A 148 -20.41 -21.05 8.49
CA SER A 148 -19.53 -21.29 7.34
C SER A 148 -20.28 -21.20 6.01
N ARG A 149 -21.44 -21.86 5.90
CA ARG A 149 -22.30 -21.81 4.69
C ARG A 149 -22.80 -20.41 4.36
N LEU A 150 -23.38 -19.70 5.33
CA LEU A 150 -23.92 -18.35 5.11
C LEU A 150 -22.82 -17.34 4.84
N SER A 151 -21.67 -17.45 5.52
CA SER A 151 -20.54 -16.56 5.27
C SER A 151 -19.91 -16.79 3.90
N ALA A 152 -19.82 -18.05 3.43
CA ALA A 152 -19.35 -18.34 2.08
C ALA A 152 -20.30 -17.79 1.01
N ALA A 153 -21.62 -17.97 1.18
CA ALA A 153 -22.61 -17.36 0.28
C ALA A 153 -22.51 -15.83 0.28
N TYR A 154 -22.33 -15.22 1.44
CA TYR A 154 -22.11 -13.78 1.55
C TYR A 154 -20.82 -13.33 0.86
N ALA A 155 -19.70 -14.07 1.03
CA ALA A 155 -18.44 -13.76 0.35
C ALA A 155 -18.58 -13.78 -1.17
N VAL A 156 -19.42 -14.66 -1.71
CA VAL A 156 -19.77 -14.69 -3.14
C VAL A 156 -20.48 -13.41 -3.55
N ALA A 157 -21.50 -12.98 -2.79
CA ALA A 157 -22.23 -11.75 -3.07
C ALA A 157 -21.35 -10.49 -2.91
N ALA A 158 -20.56 -10.42 -1.84
CA ALA A 158 -19.67 -9.29 -1.53
C ALA A 158 -18.61 -9.06 -2.59
N TYR A 159 -18.21 -10.10 -3.34
CA TYR A 159 -17.25 -9.96 -4.44
C TYR A 159 -17.69 -8.97 -5.52
N SER A 160 -19.00 -8.75 -5.68
CA SER A 160 -19.52 -7.69 -6.57
C SER A 160 -18.95 -6.30 -6.27
N MET A 161 -18.53 -6.04 -5.03
CA MET A 161 -17.90 -4.78 -4.65
C MET A 161 -16.49 -4.58 -5.25
N VAL A 162 -15.79 -5.66 -5.63
CA VAL A 162 -14.47 -5.57 -6.27
C VAL A 162 -14.55 -4.88 -7.63
N PRO A 163 -15.36 -5.36 -8.61
CA PRO A 163 -15.51 -4.66 -9.88
C PRO A 163 -16.19 -3.29 -9.72
N VAL A 164 -17.12 -3.12 -8.78
CA VAL A 164 -17.71 -1.79 -8.49
C VAL A 164 -16.64 -0.80 -8.05
N SER A 165 -15.80 -1.15 -7.07
CA SER A 165 -14.69 -0.30 -6.60
C SER A 165 -13.65 -0.01 -7.69
N PHE A 166 -13.42 -0.97 -8.59
CA PHE A 166 -12.50 -0.78 -9.70
C PHE A 166 -13.07 0.14 -10.79
N LEU A 167 -14.34 -0.02 -11.15
CA LEU A 167 -14.97 0.69 -12.26
C LEU A 167 -15.49 2.08 -11.86
N ALA A 168 -15.89 2.30 -10.60
CA ALA A 168 -16.44 3.56 -10.12
C ALA A 168 -15.69 4.82 -10.60
N PRO A 169 -14.37 4.98 -10.40
CA PRO A 169 -13.65 6.18 -10.86
C PRO A 169 -13.55 6.31 -12.39
N ARG A 170 -13.80 5.24 -13.15
CA ARG A 170 -13.77 5.24 -14.62
C ARG A 170 -15.11 5.63 -15.25
N LEU A 171 -16.19 5.49 -14.49
CA LEU A 171 -17.55 5.78 -14.96
C LEU A 171 -18.00 7.20 -14.63
N VAL A 172 -17.29 7.90 -13.74
CA VAL A 172 -17.63 9.25 -13.27
C VAL A 172 -16.59 10.23 -13.80
N ALA A 173 -16.99 11.09 -14.73
CA ALA A 173 -16.10 12.03 -15.40
C ALA A 173 -15.43 13.05 -14.45
N SER A 174 -16.07 13.37 -13.32
CA SER A 174 -15.55 14.29 -12.31
C SER A 174 -14.58 13.64 -11.31
N SER A 175 -14.23 12.36 -11.51
CA SER A 175 -13.30 11.65 -10.64
C SER A 175 -11.91 12.30 -10.68
N LEU A 176 -11.30 12.49 -9.51
CA LEU A 176 -9.93 12.98 -9.32
C LEU A 176 -8.88 11.88 -9.60
N HIS A 177 -9.30 10.62 -9.65
CA HIS A 177 -8.42 9.50 -9.97
C HIS A 177 -7.81 9.60 -11.37
N PRO A 178 -6.49 9.37 -11.54
CA PRO A 178 -5.84 9.43 -12.84
C PRO A 178 -6.55 8.60 -13.91
N THR A 179 -6.66 9.17 -15.11
CA THR A 179 -7.23 8.49 -16.28
C THR A 179 -6.33 7.35 -16.75
N MET A 180 -6.86 6.44 -17.58
CA MET A 180 -6.06 5.35 -18.14
C MET A 180 -4.92 5.86 -19.03
N GLU A 181 -5.13 6.99 -19.71
CA GLU A 181 -4.11 7.64 -20.52
C GLU A 181 -2.99 8.22 -19.65
N GLN A 182 -3.32 9.01 -18.62
CA GLN A 182 -2.34 9.57 -17.69
C GLN A 182 -1.51 8.46 -17.02
N PHE A 183 -2.19 7.41 -16.56
CA PHE A 183 -1.53 6.25 -15.98
C PHE A 183 -0.67 5.50 -17.00
N GLY A 184 -1.15 5.32 -18.22
CA GLY A 184 -0.43 4.67 -19.32
C GLY A 184 0.85 5.43 -19.71
N ASN A 185 0.78 6.74 -19.84
CA ASN A 185 1.91 7.60 -20.16
C ASN A 185 3.00 7.53 -19.07
N PHE A 186 2.60 7.51 -17.80
CA PHE A 186 3.54 7.34 -16.70
C PHE A 186 4.19 5.94 -16.70
N MET A 187 3.40 4.90 -16.96
CA MET A 187 3.87 3.51 -17.05
C MET A 187 4.71 3.22 -18.32
N ALA A 188 4.68 4.09 -19.33
CA ALA A 188 5.50 3.92 -20.53
C ALA A 188 7.01 4.02 -20.24
N GLN A 189 7.39 4.61 -19.10
CA GLN A 189 8.80 4.70 -18.68
C GLN A 189 9.31 3.33 -18.22
N PRO A 190 10.41 2.79 -18.79
CA PRO A 190 10.90 1.43 -18.49
C PRO A 190 11.20 1.18 -17.01
N GLU A 191 11.76 2.17 -16.32
CA GLU A 191 12.09 2.05 -14.90
C GLU A 191 10.83 2.03 -14.03
N VAL A 192 9.83 2.86 -14.35
CA VAL A 192 8.55 2.93 -13.65
C VAL A 192 7.84 1.59 -13.70
N ILE A 193 7.61 1.05 -14.92
CA ILE A 193 6.86 -0.20 -15.09
C ILE A 193 7.58 -1.38 -14.42
N ARG A 194 8.92 -1.43 -14.49
CA ARG A 194 9.71 -2.48 -13.86
C ARG A 194 9.50 -2.50 -12.35
N ILE A 195 9.73 -1.37 -11.67
CA ILE A 195 9.56 -1.29 -10.21
C ILE A 195 8.10 -1.56 -9.83
N PHE A 196 7.16 -0.96 -10.56
CA PHE A 196 5.73 -1.07 -10.28
C PHE A 196 5.21 -2.52 -10.39
N VAL A 197 5.52 -3.21 -11.49
CA VAL A 197 5.10 -4.61 -11.69
C VAL A 197 5.80 -5.54 -10.71
N THR A 198 7.10 -5.36 -10.47
CA THR A 198 7.82 -6.14 -9.45
C THR A 198 7.16 -5.99 -8.08
N ARG A 199 6.79 -4.76 -7.69
CA ARG A 199 6.08 -4.50 -6.43
C ARG A 199 4.72 -5.18 -6.37
N ILE A 200 3.92 -5.14 -7.45
CA ILE A 200 2.63 -5.85 -7.50
C ILE A 200 2.82 -7.35 -7.32
N VAL A 201 3.77 -7.96 -8.03
CA VAL A 201 4.03 -9.40 -7.95
C VAL A 201 4.50 -9.78 -6.55
N MET A 202 5.47 -9.06 -5.99
CA MET A 202 6.01 -9.33 -4.65
C MET A 202 4.93 -9.21 -3.57
N ALA A 203 4.18 -8.10 -3.56
CA ALA A 203 3.10 -7.89 -2.60
C ALA A 203 2.01 -8.96 -2.70
N SER A 204 1.68 -9.39 -3.92
CA SER A 204 0.69 -10.45 -4.20
C SER A 204 1.16 -11.82 -3.72
N LEU A 205 2.42 -12.19 -4.00
CA LEU A 205 3.00 -13.46 -3.54
C LEU A 205 3.08 -13.51 -2.01
N ILE A 206 3.53 -12.42 -1.39
CA ILE A 206 3.57 -12.29 0.08
C ILE A 206 2.16 -12.43 0.66
N ALA A 207 1.16 -11.76 0.06
CA ALA A 207 -0.23 -11.83 0.50
C ALA A 207 -0.78 -13.26 0.43
N ILE A 208 -0.51 -13.98 -0.68
CA ILE A 208 -0.92 -15.38 -0.85
C ILE A 208 -0.23 -16.29 0.19
N LEU A 209 1.07 -16.12 0.41
CA LEU A 209 1.82 -16.93 1.38
C LEU A 209 1.35 -16.68 2.81
N LEU A 210 1.10 -15.42 3.18
CA LEU A 210 0.52 -15.05 4.48
C LEU A 210 -0.87 -15.66 4.66
N ALA A 211 -1.75 -15.52 3.65
CA ALA A 211 -3.07 -16.11 3.70
C ALA A 211 -3.03 -17.64 3.76
N TYR A 212 -2.10 -18.30 3.06
CA TYR A 212 -1.90 -19.74 3.18
C TYR A 212 -1.53 -20.16 4.61
N ILE A 213 -0.56 -19.48 5.23
CA ILE A 213 -0.14 -19.77 6.61
C ILE A 213 -1.31 -19.52 7.58
N MET A 214 -2.09 -18.47 7.34
CA MET A 214 -3.29 -18.16 8.11
C MET A 214 -4.38 -19.24 7.96
N ALA A 215 -4.59 -19.76 6.76
CA ALA A 215 -5.53 -20.84 6.50
C ALA A 215 -5.12 -22.10 7.26
N LYS A 216 -3.82 -22.42 7.27
CA LYS A 216 -3.30 -23.53 8.08
C LYS A 216 -3.55 -23.32 9.57
N ARG A 217 -3.31 -22.12 10.07
CA ARG A 217 -3.66 -21.77 11.46
C ARG A 217 -5.15 -22.01 11.75
N TYR A 218 -6.06 -21.68 10.83
CA TYR A 218 -7.49 -21.96 10.99
C TYR A 218 -7.84 -23.45 10.93
N GLU A 219 -7.14 -24.23 10.11
CA GLU A 219 -7.19 -25.71 10.12
C GLU A 219 -6.59 -26.34 11.40
N ASN A 220 -6.09 -25.55 12.36
CA ASN A 220 -5.24 -26.01 13.48
C ASN A 220 -3.98 -26.78 13.03
N ALA A 221 -3.60 -26.65 11.76
CA ALA A 221 -2.36 -27.16 11.20
C ALA A 221 -1.29 -26.06 11.26
N LYS A 222 -0.06 -26.38 11.62
CA LYS A 222 1.03 -25.40 11.58
C LYS A 222 2.09 -25.81 10.58
N PRO A 223 2.40 -24.96 9.58
CA PRO A 223 3.60 -25.13 8.78
C PRO A 223 4.85 -25.20 9.67
N LEU A 224 5.92 -25.78 9.14
CA LEU A 224 7.20 -25.80 9.84
C LEU A 224 7.76 -24.37 9.96
N HIS A 225 8.51 -24.12 11.04
CA HIS A 225 9.18 -22.85 11.32
C HIS A 225 8.28 -21.63 11.59
N VAL A 226 6.97 -21.80 11.77
CA VAL A 226 6.04 -20.69 12.07
C VAL A 226 6.45 -19.88 13.31
N GLY A 227 7.18 -20.47 14.26
CA GLY A 227 7.74 -19.74 15.41
C GLY A 227 8.71 -18.61 15.03
N ILE A 228 9.42 -18.74 13.90
CA ILE A 228 10.34 -17.71 13.39
C ILE A 228 9.58 -16.45 12.95
N LEU A 229 8.34 -16.60 12.46
CA LEU A 229 7.49 -15.46 12.07
C LEU A 229 7.22 -14.51 13.23
N ARG A 230 7.24 -14.99 14.48
CA ARG A 230 7.10 -14.11 15.65
C ARG A 230 8.26 -13.12 15.73
N TYR A 231 9.50 -13.60 15.61
CA TYR A 231 10.70 -12.77 15.68
C TYR A 231 10.81 -11.87 14.45
N ALA A 232 10.59 -12.42 13.25
CA ALA A 232 10.55 -11.64 12.02
C ALA A 232 9.50 -10.52 12.12
N GLY A 233 8.31 -10.83 12.62
CA GLY A 233 7.25 -9.85 12.79
C GLY A 233 7.64 -8.69 13.71
N ILE A 234 8.32 -8.97 14.83
CA ILE A 234 8.87 -7.93 15.72
C ILE A 234 9.90 -7.07 14.98
N VAL A 235 10.82 -7.70 14.24
CA VAL A 235 11.84 -6.99 13.45
C VAL A 235 11.20 -6.06 12.43
N PHE A 236 10.17 -6.51 11.70
CA PHE A 236 9.45 -5.69 10.72
C PHE A 236 8.72 -4.49 11.37
N VAL A 237 8.10 -4.69 12.54
CA VAL A 237 7.48 -3.58 13.28
C VAL A 237 8.53 -2.55 13.73
N ILE A 238 9.64 -3.00 14.32
CA ILE A 238 10.73 -2.12 14.74
C ILE A 238 11.33 -1.40 13.53
N ALA A 239 11.59 -2.12 12.44
CA ALA A 239 12.10 -1.55 11.20
C ALA A 239 11.16 -0.48 10.64
N GLY A 240 9.85 -0.71 10.65
CA GLY A 240 8.85 0.29 10.25
C GLY A 240 8.94 1.57 11.09
N ILE A 241 9.05 1.45 12.41
CA ILE A 241 9.20 2.62 13.31
C ILE A 241 10.51 3.36 13.03
N VAL A 242 11.63 2.64 12.98
CA VAL A 242 12.96 3.24 12.79
C VAL A 242 13.08 3.92 11.43
N VAL A 243 12.69 3.23 10.35
CA VAL A 243 12.72 3.79 8.99
C VAL A 243 11.77 4.98 8.88
N GLY A 244 10.57 4.89 9.46
CA GLY A 244 9.62 6.01 9.50
C GLY A 244 10.18 7.24 10.19
N LEU A 245 10.84 7.07 11.36
CA LEU A 245 11.48 8.16 12.09
C LEU A 245 12.64 8.80 11.29
N ILE A 246 13.45 7.99 10.61
CA ILE A 246 14.53 8.49 9.74
C ILE A 246 13.94 9.31 8.58
N MET A 247 12.91 8.79 7.91
CA MET A 247 12.31 9.45 6.76
C MET A 247 11.55 10.74 7.12
N VAL A 248 10.97 10.84 8.33
CA VAL A 248 10.27 12.04 8.80
C VAL A 248 11.20 13.05 9.50
N TYR A 249 12.45 12.68 9.78
CA TYR A 249 13.43 13.55 10.44
C TYR A 249 13.59 14.95 9.81
N PRO A 250 13.56 15.13 8.47
CA PRO A 250 13.60 16.46 7.87
C PRO A 250 12.48 17.38 8.39
N TYR A 251 11.28 16.84 8.62
CA TYR A 251 10.14 17.58 9.16
C TYR A 251 10.28 17.88 10.65
N LEU A 252 10.84 16.94 11.43
CA LEU A 252 11.07 17.13 12.86
C LEU A 252 12.19 18.14 13.15
N SER A 253 13.21 18.18 12.30
CA SER A 253 14.33 19.12 12.39
C SER A 253 14.00 20.52 11.86
N GLY A 254 12.78 20.75 11.36
CA GLY A 254 12.32 22.03 10.84
C GLY A 254 12.98 22.46 9.52
N GLY A 255 12.52 23.60 8.99
CA GLY A 255 13.08 24.21 7.77
C GLY A 255 12.63 23.56 6.47
N VAL A 256 11.64 22.66 6.50
CA VAL A 256 10.99 22.14 5.28
C VAL A 256 9.91 23.10 4.84
N GLU A 257 10.04 23.60 3.62
CA GLU A 257 9.09 24.53 3.01
C GLU A 257 8.76 24.13 1.58
N ARG A 258 7.58 24.55 1.12
CA ARG A 258 7.18 24.34 -0.27
C ARG A 258 7.71 25.46 -1.14
N VAL A 259 8.23 25.10 -2.31
CA VAL A 259 8.52 26.04 -3.39
C VAL A 259 7.21 26.42 -4.08
N VAL A 260 6.84 27.68 -4.03
CA VAL A 260 5.61 28.23 -4.61
C VAL A 260 5.88 28.83 -6.00
N ASP A 261 7.06 29.42 -6.18
CA ASP A 261 7.49 30.09 -7.41
C ASP A 261 9.03 30.09 -7.47
N ALA A 262 9.61 30.39 -8.64
CA ALA A 262 11.05 30.43 -8.86
C ALA A 262 11.44 31.50 -9.89
N LYS A 263 12.47 32.30 -9.57
CA LYS A 263 13.04 33.28 -10.51
C LYS A 263 14.14 32.63 -11.33
N LEU A 264 14.09 32.87 -12.63
CA LEU A 264 15.09 32.40 -13.59
C LEU A 264 16.03 33.54 -14.02
N ALA A 265 17.31 33.22 -14.16
CA ALA A 265 18.25 34.02 -14.91
C ALA A 265 19.07 33.09 -15.81
N ASN A 266 19.16 33.41 -17.11
CA ASN A 266 19.85 32.58 -18.10
C ASN A 266 19.42 31.10 -18.14
N GLY A 267 18.14 30.82 -17.83
CA GLY A 267 17.60 29.46 -17.81
C GLY A 267 17.87 28.67 -16.52
N GLU A 268 18.54 29.27 -15.53
CA GLU A 268 18.80 28.65 -14.23
C GLU A 268 18.00 29.33 -13.13
N VAL A 269 17.63 28.57 -12.10
CA VAL A 269 16.89 29.09 -10.94
C VAL A 269 17.86 29.82 -10.02
N VAL A 270 17.66 31.12 -9.85
CA VAL A 270 18.51 31.99 -9.00
C VAL A 270 17.86 32.36 -7.68
N ALA A 271 16.53 32.27 -7.58
CA ALA A 271 15.82 32.46 -6.32
C ALA A 271 14.56 31.59 -6.28
N LEU A 272 14.18 31.16 -5.08
CA LEU A 272 12.97 30.39 -4.81
C LEU A 272 12.02 31.20 -3.95
N MET A 273 10.74 31.24 -4.29
CA MET A 273 9.69 31.70 -3.40
C MET A 273 9.25 30.53 -2.52
N LEU A 274 9.52 30.62 -1.22
CA LEU A 274 9.12 29.61 -0.25
C LEU A 274 7.80 29.99 0.44
N SER A 275 7.02 28.97 0.77
CA SER A 275 5.69 29.12 1.36
C SER A 275 5.62 29.92 2.67
N LYS A 276 6.70 29.98 3.46
CA LYS A 276 6.73 30.72 4.74
C LYS A 276 7.80 31.81 4.74
N SER A 277 8.98 31.51 4.19
CA SER A 277 10.14 32.42 4.21
C SER A 277 10.15 33.47 3.09
N GLY A 278 9.24 33.39 2.11
CA GLY A 278 9.24 34.31 0.97
C GLY A 278 10.38 34.02 -0.02
N TYR A 279 10.84 35.03 -0.76
CA TYR A 279 11.93 34.86 -1.73
C TYR A 279 13.27 34.66 -1.03
N VAL A 280 13.96 33.57 -1.39
CA VAL A 280 15.31 33.23 -0.95
C VAL A 280 16.20 33.15 -2.19
N GLU A 281 17.24 33.98 -2.23
CA GLU A 281 18.27 33.93 -3.27
C GLU A 281 19.20 32.73 -3.05
N LEU A 282 19.54 32.04 -4.13
CA LEU A 282 20.46 30.92 -4.11
C LEU A 282 21.88 31.42 -4.36
N SER A 283 22.84 31.03 -3.53
CA SER A 283 24.24 31.41 -3.75
C SER A 283 24.85 30.75 -4.99
N LYS A 284 24.26 29.63 -5.44
CA LYS A 284 24.56 28.96 -6.70
C LYS A 284 23.27 28.74 -7.47
N PRO A 285 23.19 29.15 -8.75
CA PRO A 285 22.04 28.84 -9.58
C PRO A 285 21.78 27.33 -9.64
N LEU A 286 20.51 26.95 -9.65
CA LEU A 286 20.07 25.57 -9.72
C LEU A 286 19.55 25.28 -11.14
N THR A 287 20.21 24.36 -11.83
CA THR A 287 19.74 23.85 -13.12
C THR A 287 18.65 22.80 -12.90
N VAL A 288 17.43 23.10 -13.33
CA VAL A 288 16.30 22.15 -13.30
C VAL A 288 15.62 22.09 -14.66
N PRO A 289 14.99 20.96 -15.02
CA PRO A 289 14.17 20.88 -16.23
C PRO A 289 13.06 21.94 -16.23
N ILE A 290 12.71 22.43 -17.41
CA ILE A 290 11.55 23.31 -17.61
C ILE A 290 10.41 22.47 -18.19
N VAL A 291 9.27 22.46 -17.50
CA VAL A 291 8.10 21.66 -17.88
C VAL A 291 6.89 22.59 -17.94
N GLU A 292 6.29 22.69 -19.13
CA GLU A 292 5.16 23.60 -19.38
C GLU A 292 5.48 25.06 -19.01
N GLY A 293 6.68 25.52 -19.40
CA GLY A 293 7.12 26.91 -19.20
C GLY A 293 7.61 27.24 -17.80
N GLU A 294 7.53 26.33 -16.83
CA GLU A 294 7.93 26.57 -15.44
C GLU A 294 9.08 25.65 -14.99
N PRO A 295 9.92 26.09 -14.04
CA PRO A 295 10.94 25.25 -13.41
C PRO A 295 10.33 24.05 -12.66
N ALA A 296 10.82 22.85 -12.96
CA ALA A 296 10.42 21.59 -12.33
C ALA A 296 10.91 21.42 -10.87
N ILE A 297 11.01 22.53 -10.14
CA ILE A 297 11.22 22.60 -8.70
C ILE A 297 9.98 23.13 -7.98
N ILE A 298 9.08 23.83 -8.69
CA ILE A 298 7.82 24.34 -8.12
C ILE A 298 6.96 23.17 -7.61
N GLY A 299 6.34 23.36 -6.44
CA GLY A 299 5.54 22.36 -5.74
C GLY A 299 6.35 21.42 -4.84
N HIS A 300 7.66 21.26 -5.09
CA HIS A 300 8.52 20.42 -4.25
C HIS A 300 8.62 20.98 -2.83
N LEU A 301 8.82 20.05 -1.88
CA LEU A 301 9.24 20.40 -0.54
C LEU A 301 10.76 20.42 -0.53
N VAL A 302 11.33 21.48 0.03
CA VAL A 302 12.78 21.67 0.06
C VAL A 302 13.25 22.06 1.45
N LYS A 303 14.50 21.75 1.74
CA LYS A 303 15.26 22.32 2.85
C LYS A 303 16.45 23.06 2.27
N ILE A 304 16.62 24.32 2.67
CA ILE A 304 17.77 25.13 2.27
C ILE A 304 18.81 25.04 3.37
N ARG A 305 20.00 24.53 3.04
CA ARG A 305 21.13 24.43 3.96
C ARG A 305 22.41 24.91 3.29
N ASP A 306 23.10 25.86 3.91
CA ASP A 306 24.37 26.41 3.42
C ASP A 306 24.31 26.79 1.93
N SER A 307 23.15 27.32 1.52
CA SER A 307 22.80 27.70 0.13
C SER A 307 22.66 26.56 -0.89
N SER A 308 22.57 25.31 -0.45
CA SER A 308 22.15 24.16 -1.26
C SER A 308 20.65 23.89 -1.05
N VAL A 309 19.98 23.51 -2.13
CA VAL A 309 18.56 23.13 -2.12
C VAL A 309 18.47 21.62 -2.08
N GLU A 310 17.97 21.08 -0.98
CA GLU A 310 17.72 19.64 -0.83
C GLU A 310 16.22 19.38 -1.02
N ILE A 311 15.85 18.53 -1.98
CA ILE A 311 14.46 18.08 -2.15
C ILE A 311 14.14 17.08 -1.05
N VAL A 312 13.07 17.37 -0.32
CA VAL A 312 12.56 16.55 0.78
C VAL A 312 11.38 15.72 0.27
N ILE A 313 11.43 14.41 0.52
CA ILE A 313 10.34 13.49 0.18
C ILE A 313 9.12 13.83 1.02
N HIS A 314 7.94 13.88 0.39
CA HIS A 314 6.68 14.14 1.06
C HIS A 314 6.41 13.17 2.23
N TRP A 315 5.94 13.69 3.37
CA TRP A 315 5.75 12.93 4.61
C TRP A 315 4.84 11.71 4.45
N SER A 316 3.90 11.75 3.51
CA SER A 316 2.99 10.63 3.23
C SER A 316 3.74 9.37 2.79
N VAL A 317 4.88 9.53 2.10
CA VAL A 317 5.71 8.42 1.65
C VAL A 317 6.38 7.77 2.85
N ALA A 318 6.94 8.57 3.77
CA ALA A 318 7.52 8.09 5.02
C ALA A 318 6.48 7.29 5.85
N LEU A 319 5.28 7.85 5.99
CA LEU A 319 4.17 7.20 6.69
C LEU A 319 3.81 5.85 6.03
N ASN A 320 3.67 5.83 4.70
CA ASN A 320 3.27 4.63 3.97
C ASN A 320 4.33 3.53 3.97
N VAL A 321 5.63 3.89 3.91
CA VAL A 321 6.74 2.94 4.10
C VAL A 321 6.66 2.32 5.50
N ALA A 322 6.58 3.16 6.54
CA ALA A 322 6.51 2.69 7.92
C ALA A 322 5.29 1.78 8.16
N ALA A 323 4.11 2.23 7.74
CA ALA A 323 2.87 1.49 7.89
C ALA A 323 2.88 0.16 7.12
N TYR A 324 3.49 0.09 5.95
CA TYR A 324 3.61 -1.15 5.17
C TYR A 324 4.49 -2.17 5.91
N LEU A 325 5.65 -1.76 6.41
CA LEU A 325 6.56 -2.63 7.17
C LEU A 325 5.90 -3.11 8.47
N MET A 326 5.21 -2.21 9.18
CA MET A 326 4.46 -2.56 10.38
C MET A 326 3.31 -3.53 10.07
N LEU A 327 2.57 -3.33 8.98
CA LEU A 327 1.50 -4.23 8.57
C LEU A 327 2.02 -5.65 8.31
N LEU A 328 3.12 -5.79 7.56
CA LEU A 328 3.76 -7.09 7.36
C LEU A 328 4.13 -7.73 8.71
N GLY A 329 4.73 -6.95 9.60
CA GLY A 329 5.11 -7.43 10.92
C GLY A 329 3.92 -7.90 11.75
N VAL A 330 2.82 -7.13 11.76
CA VAL A 330 1.57 -7.48 12.45
C VAL A 330 0.93 -8.74 11.86
N LEU A 331 0.91 -8.89 10.54
CA LEU A 331 0.38 -10.09 9.88
C LEU A 331 1.22 -11.33 10.20
N MET A 332 2.56 -11.22 10.22
CA MET A 332 3.44 -12.30 10.64
C MET A 332 3.25 -12.67 12.11
N LEU A 333 3.13 -11.68 12.99
CA LEU A 333 2.83 -11.89 14.40
C LEU A 333 1.49 -12.62 14.59
N TYR A 334 0.45 -12.18 13.88
CA TYR A 334 -0.86 -12.80 13.93
C TYR A 334 -0.84 -14.25 13.40
N ALA A 335 -0.14 -14.48 12.27
CA ALA A 335 0.05 -15.80 11.68
C ALA A 335 0.83 -16.76 12.59
N SER A 336 1.74 -16.23 13.43
CA SER A 336 2.57 -17.04 14.33
C SER A 336 1.82 -17.59 15.57
N ARG A 337 0.66 -17.00 15.93
CA ARG A 337 -0.08 -17.36 17.14
C ARG A 337 -0.68 -18.77 17.03
N SER A 338 -0.53 -19.59 18.08
CA SER A 338 -1.45 -20.73 18.28
C SER A 338 -2.87 -20.22 18.48
N ARG A 339 -3.84 -20.91 17.89
CA ARG A 339 -5.20 -20.90 18.44
C ARG A 339 -5.06 -21.48 19.86
N GLY A 340 -5.32 -20.69 20.89
CA GLY A 340 -5.34 -21.20 22.26
C GLY A 340 -6.32 -22.37 22.34
N ARG A 341 -5.98 -23.42 23.10
CA ARG A 341 -7.00 -24.38 23.54
C ARG A 341 -7.87 -23.63 24.56
N GLY A 342 -9.18 -23.47 24.28
CA GLY A 342 -10.14 -22.72 25.10
C GLY A 342 -10.31 -21.28 24.59
N VAL A 343 -11.52 -20.79 24.35
CA VAL A 343 -12.80 -21.04 25.03
C VAL A 343 -13.80 -21.78 24.16
#